data_AF-A0A3P7JAF2-F1
#
_entry.id   AF-A0A3P7JAF2-F1
#
_cell.length_a   1.000
_cell.length_b   1.000
_cell.length_c   1.000
_cell.angle_alpha   90.00
_cell.angle_beta   90.00
_cell.angle_gamma   90.00
#
_symmetry.space_group_name_H-M   'P 1'
#
loop_
_entity.id
_entity.type
_entity.pdbx_description
1 polymer ?
#
loop_
_entity_poly.entity_id
_entity_poly.type
_entity_poly.pdbx_seq_one_letter_code
_entity_poly.pdbx_strand_id
1 'polypeptide(L)'
;MLATFQLKNQERRLSKLVDEDEIAKSFLRQREFRGKKTDSLEMQELARKLKGDVDEAWRRKVEDMAGRNPNEIREEYRLVFAILACLVRWLRAVQDSNHRRRVRAERKEKRKKDELAAEGLSSTKMSVEEKPN
;
A
#
# COMPACT_ATOMS: atom_id res chain seq x y z
N MET A 1 26.10 -1.87 9.38
CA MET A 1 26.62 -0.51 9.69
C MET A 1 25.81 0.64 9.07
N LEU A 2 25.21 0.50 7.87
CA LEU A 2 24.38 1.57 7.28
C LEU A 2 23.08 1.86 8.04
N ALA A 3 22.38 0.82 8.52
CA ALA A 3 21.13 0.97 9.27
C ALA A 3 21.31 1.75 10.58
N THR A 4 22.43 1.54 11.29
CA THR A 4 22.73 2.24 12.56
C THR A 4 23.02 3.72 12.37
N PHE A 5 23.57 4.12 11.22
CA PHE A 5 23.82 5.53 10.91
C PHE A 5 22.53 6.26 10.53
N GLN A 6 21.65 5.62 9.77
CA GLN A 6 20.33 6.15 9.43
C GLN A 6 19.47 6.39 10.68
N LEU A 7 19.47 5.44 11.62
CA LEU A 7 18.76 5.56 12.90
C LEU A 7 19.28 6.73 13.74
N LYS A 8 20.60 6.89 13.87
CA LYS A 8 21.20 8.02 14.61
C LYS A 8 20.90 9.39 13.99
N ASN A 9 20.85 9.47 12.65
CA ASN A 9 20.46 10.70 11.97
C ASN A 9 18.96 11.00 12.11
N GLN A 10 18.11 9.98 12.16
CA GLN A 10 16.69 10.14 12.47
C GLN A 10 16.50 10.61 13.91
N GLU A 11 17.16 10.00 14.89
CA GLU A 11 17.13 10.44 16.30
C GLU A 11 17.59 11.89 16.45
N ARG A 12 18.69 12.30 15.80
CA ARG A 12 19.17 13.69 15.82
C ARG A 12 18.21 14.69 15.16
N ARG A 13 17.38 14.23 14.21
CA ARG A 13 16.32 15.07 13.61
C ARG A 13 15.14 15.16 14.56
N LEU A 14 14.71 14.03 15.14
CA LEU A 14 13.64 13.94 16.12
C LEU A 14 13.92 14.78 17.37
N SER A 15 15.15 14.75 17.89
CA SER A 15 15.53 15.54 19.08
C SER A 15 15.60 17.04 18.86
N LYS A 16 15.59 17.51 17.60
CA LYS A 16 15.52 18.94 17.26
C LYS A 16 14.09 19.42 16.97
N LEU A 17 13.13 18.50 16.86
CA LEU A 17 11.75 18.82 16.59
C LEU A 17 11.08 19.19 17.93
N VAL A 18 10.45 20.36 17.96
CA VAL A 18 9.60 20.78 19.08
C VAL A 18 8.18 20.31 18.75
N ASP A 19 7.64 19.43 19.58
CA ASP A 19 6.34 18.78 19.33
C ASP A 19 5.22 19.78 19.03
N GLU A 20 5.19 20.90 19.78
CA GLU A 20 4.25 22.00 19.61
C GLU A 20 4.26 22.56 18.18
N ASP A 21 5.47 22.87 17.68
CA ASP A 21 5.67 23.48 16.37
C ASP A 21 5.31 22.50 15.23
N GLU A 22 5.61 21.22 15.39
CA GLU A 22 5.25 20.21 14.39
C GLU A 22 3.76 19.88 14.36
N ILE A 23 3.08 19.92 15.51
CA ILE A 23 1.62 19.76 15.57
C ILE A 23 0.96 20.92 14.83
N ALA A 24 1.37 22.17 15.10
CA ALA A 24 0.85 23.34 14.39
C ALA A 24 1.13 23.28 12.88
N LYS A 25 2.36 22.97 12.47
CA LYS A 25 2.71 22.80 11.05
C LYS A 25 1.90 21.67 10.39
N SER A 26 1.67 20.57 11.09
CA SER A 26 0.85 19.47 10.57
C SER A 26 -0.59 19.88 10.34
N PHE A 27 -1.16 20.68 11.24
CA PHE A 27 -2.49 21.23 11.09
C PHE A 27 -2.59 22.18 9.91
N LEU A 28 -1.61 23.08 9.74
CA LEU A 28 -1.55 24.03 8.63
C LEU A 28 -1.27 23.36 7.26
N ARG A 29 -0.74 22.12 7.25
CA ARG A 29 -0.56 21.31 6.03
C ARG A 29 -1.87 20.72 5.49
N GLN A 30 -2.96 20.73 6.27
CA GLN A 30 -4.27 20.25 5.83
C GLN A 30 -4.78 21.06 4.63
N ARG A 31 -5.58 20.41 3.78
CA ARG A 31 -6.00 20.96 2.47
C ARG A 31 -6.76 22.28 2.63
N GLU A 32 -7.46 22.43 3.74
CA GLU A 32 -8.32 23.54 4.12
C GLU A 32 -7.54 24.79 4.55
N PHE A 33 -6.29 24.63 4.99
CA PHE A 33 -5.43 25.71 5.48
C PHE A 33 -4.28 26.03 4.53
N ARG A 34 -4.19 25.31 3.40
CA ARG A 34 -3.14 25.46 2.41
C ARG A 34 -3.15 26.86 1.80
N GLY A 35 -2.08 27.63 2.03
CA GLY A 35 -1.89 28.98 1.46
C GLY A 35 -2.18 30.13 2.44
N LYS A 36 -2.63 29.85 3.67
CA LYS A 36 -2.67 30.87 4.72
C LYS A 36 -1.26 31.19 5.18
N LYS A 37 -0.89 32.47 5.19
CA LYS A 37 0.31 32.95 5.87
C LYS A 37 -0.06 33.17 7.33
N THR A 38 0.55 32.42 8.22
CA THR A 38 0.35 32.51 9.67
C THR A 38 1.59 33.13 10.28
N ASP A 39 1.42 34.09 11.18
CA ASP A 39 2.55 34.71 11.86
C ASP A 39 3.14 33.76 12.92
N SER A 40 4.42 33.97 13.29
CA SER A 40 5.14 33.12 14.25
C SER A 40 4.42 33.08 15.62
N LEU A 41 3.83 34.19 16.04
CA LEU A 41 3.11 34.30 17.30
C LEU A 41 1.80 33.48 17.27
N GLU A 42 1.02 33.62 16.19
CA GLU A 42 -0.21 32.85 15.96
C GLU A 42 0.06 31.35 15.87
N MET A 43 1.20 30.96 15.28
CA MET A 43 1.62 29.57 15.19
C MET A 43 1.91 28.97 16.58
N GLN A 44 2.53 29.72 17.48
CA GLN A 44 2.78 29.27 18.86
C GLN A 44 1.51 29.14 19.68
N GLU A 45 0.56 30.07 19.54
CA GLU A 45 -0.73 29.98 20.22
C GLU A 45 -1.55 28.78 19.73
N LEU A 46 -1.55 28.55 18.41
CA LEU A 46 -2.19 27.40 17.79
C LEU A 46 -1.55 26.09 18.27
N ALA A 47 -0.22 26.04 18.30
CA ALA A 47 0.55 24.91 18.80
C ALA A 47 0.20 24.55 20.24
N ARG A 48 0.13 25.55 21.13
CA ARG A 48 -0.19 25.35 22.55
C ARG A 48 -1.61 24.82 22.73
N LYS A 49 -2.59 25.37 22.00
CA LYS A 49 -3.98 24.88 22.03
C LYS A 49 -4.08 23.44 21.54
N LEU A 50 -3.53 23.17 20.36
CA LEU A 50 -3.56 21.83 19.76
C LEU A 50 -2.84 20.78 20.62
N LYS A 51 -1.72 21.13 21.26
CA LYS A 51 -1.04 20.23 22.18
C LYS A 51 -1.92 19.89 23.39
N GLY A 52 -2.60 20.89 23.97
CA GLY A 52 -3.56 20.66 25.05
C GLY A 52 -4.67 19.68 24.64
N ASP A 53 -5.26 19.88 23.46
CA ASP A 53 -6.32 19.00 22.93
C ASP A 53 -5.81 17.58 22.66
N VAL A 54 -4.60 17.45 22.09
CA VAL A 54 -3.96 16.15 21.81
C VAL A 54 -3.63 15.42 23.12
N ASP A 55 -3.09 16.11 24.11
CA ASP A 55 -2.76 15.53 25.42
C ASP A 55 -4.02 15.12 26.19
N GLU A 56 -5.12 15.87 26.07
CA GLU A 56 -6.41 15.52 26.65
C GLU A 56 -7.05 14.32 25.92
N ALA A 57 -7.05 14.31 24.60
CA ALA A 57 -7.54 13.16 23.82
C ALA A 57 -6.72 11.89 24.09
N TRP A 58 -5.41 12.05 24.26
CA TRP A 58 -4.52 10.95 24.65
C TRP A 58 -4.85 10.44 26.05
N ARG A 59 -5.04 11.33 27.04
CA ARG A 59 -5.46 10.93 28.39
C ARG A 59 -6.78 10.17 28.39
N ARG A 60 -7.81 10.69 27.71
CA ARG A 60 -9.11 10.01 27.59
C ARG A 60 -8.96 8.63 26.94
N LYS A 61 -8.13 8.52 25.89
CA LYS A 61 -7.85 7.22 25.25
C LYS A 61 -7.11 6.26 26.18
N VAL A 62 -6.14 6.75 26.95
CA VAL A 62 -5.40 5.94 27.93
C VAL A 62 -6.32 5.48 29.06
N GLU A 63 -7.22 6.35 29.53
CA GLU A 63 -8.24 6.01 30.54
C GLU A 63 -9.24 4.96 30.00
N ASP A 64 -9.73 5.13 28.76
CA ASP A 64 -10.57 4.14 28.07
C ASP A 64 -9.86 2.80 27.88
N MET A 65 -8.55 2.84 27.58
CA MET A 65 -7.71 1.64 27.42
C MET A 65 -7.36 1.00 28.77
N ALA A 66 -7.23 1.78 29.84
CA ALA A 66 -6.99 1.27 31.19
C ALA A 66 -8.19 0.48 31.73
N GLY A 67 -9.39 0.76 31.24
CA GLY A 67 -10.59 -0.03 31.50
C GLY A 67 -10.74 -1.29 30.65
N ARG A 68 -9.96 -1.46 29.57
CA ARG A 68 -10.01 -2.65 28.70
C ARG A 68 -8.99 -3.69 29.16
N ASN A 69 -9.44 -4.94 29.22
CA ASN A 69 -8.56 -6.06 29.56
C ASN A 69 -7.46 -6.19 28.50
N PRO A 70 -6.15 -6.11 28.86
CA PRO A 70 -5.04 -6.20 27.91
C PRO A 70 -5.06 -7.48 27.05
N ASN A 71 -5.69 -8.55 27.55
CA ASN A 71 -5.85 -9.80 26.81
C ASN A 71 -6.89 -9.71 25.69
N GLU A 72 -7.94 -8.92 25.84
CA GLU A 72 -8.95 -8.70 24.78
C GLU A 72 -8.37 -7.88 23.63
N ILE A 73 -7.62 -6.82 23.94
CA ILE A 73 -6.93 -5.98 22.94
C ILE A 73 -5.94 -6.83 22.12
N ARG A 74 -5.18 -7.72 22.77
CA ARG A 74 -4.26 -8.63 22.08
C ARG A 74 -4.98 -9.60 21.15
N GLU A 75 -6.14 -10.11 21.58
CA GLU A 75 -6.92 -11.04 20.77
C GLU A 75 -7.57 -10.33 19.57
N GLU A 76 -8.07 -9.09 19.74
CA GLU A 76 -8.55 -8.27 18.63
C GLU A 76 -7.46 -8.03 17.59
N TYR A 77 -6.25 -7.64 17.99
CA TYR A 77 -5.13 -7.48 17.06
C TYR A 77 -4.75 -8.80 16.39
N ARG A 78 -4.77 -9.92 17.12
CA ARG A 78 -4.52 -11.25 16.57
C ARG A 78 -5.56 -11.62 15.51
N LEU A 79 -6.83 -11.34 15.77
CA LEU A 79 -7.93 -11.57 14.84
C LEU A 79 -7.80 -10.68 13.59
N VAL A 80 -7.49 -9.39 13.75
CA VAL A 80 -7.26 -8.47 12.63
C VAL A 80 -6.09 -8.96 11.76
N PHE A 81 -4.98 -9.40 12.37
CA PHE A 81 -3.86 -9.98 11.64
C PHE A 81 -4.23 -11.27 10.92
N ALA A 82 -5.01 -12.15 11.54
CA ALA A 82 -5.47 -13.40 10.93
C ALA A 82 -6.39 -13.14 9.72
N ILE A 83 -7.32 -12.18 9.85
CA ILE A 83 -8.22 -11.75 8.78
C ILE A 83 -7.41 -11.19 7.61
N LEU A 84 -6.45 -10.29 7.89
CA LEU A 84 -5.57 -9.72 6.87
C LEU A 84 -4.74 -10.80 6.17
N ALA A 85 -4.17 -11.75 6.91
CA ALA A 85 -3.41 -12.86 6.33
C ALA A 85 -4.26 -13.75 5.42
N CYS A 86 -5.51 -14.03 5.82
CA CYS A 86 -6.47 -14.77 4.99
C CYS A 86 -6.85 -13.97 3.72
N LEU A 87 -7.09 -12.67 3.85
CA LEU A 87 -7.39 -11.79 2.72
C LEU A 87 -6.25 -11.78 1.70
N VAL A 88 -5.00 -11.63 2.16
CA VAL A 88 -3.81 -11.64 1.30
C VAL A 88 -3.65 -12.97 0.57
N ARG A 89 -3.85 -14.09 1.27
CA ARG A 89 -3.76 -15.43 0.67
C ARG A 89 -4.84 -15.66 -0.39
N TRP A 90 -6.07 -15.21 -0.13
CA TRP A 90 -7.14 -15.27 -1.12
C TRP A 90 -6.83 -14.41 -2.35
N LEU A 91 -6.37 -13.17 -2.14
CA LEU A 91 -6.02 -12.27 -3.24
C LEU A 91 -4.93 -12.86 -4.13
N ARG A 92 -3.90 -13.48 -3.54
CA ARG A 92 -2.85 -14.19 -4.29
C ARG A 92 -3.44 -15.37 -5.08
N ALA A 93 -4.28 -16.20 -4.46
CA ALA A 93 -4.92 -17.31 -5.16
C ALA A 93 -5.79 -16.85 -6.36
N VAL A 94 -6.48 -15.71 -6.22
CA VAL A 94 -7.25 -15.11 -7.32
C VAL A 94 -6.32 -14.61 -8.43
N GLN A 95 -5.24 -13.91 -8.08
CA GLN A 95 -4.24 -13.45 -9.05
C GLN A 95 -3.57 -14.61 -9.79
N ASP A 96 -3.17 -15.66 -9.07
CA ASP A 96 -2.57 -16.87 -9.63
C ASP A 96 -3.54 -17.62 -10.55
N SER A 97 -4.81 -17.70 -10.17
CA SER A 97 -5.86 -18.29 -11.01
C SER A 97 -6.05 -17.51 -12.31
N ASN A 98 -6.09 -16.17 -12.23
CA ASN A 98 -6.17 -15.30 -13.41
C ASN A 98 -4.92 -15.42 -14.29
N HIS A 99 -3.74 -15.50 -13.71
CA HIS A 99 -2.49 -15.74 -14.44
C HIS A 99 -2.52 -17.08 -15.19
N ARG A 100 -2.93 -18.17 -14.51
CA ARG A 100 -3.08 -19.50 -15.13
C ARG A 100 -4.11 -19.50 -16.26
N ARG A 101 -5.22 -18.78 -16.12
CA ARG A 101 -6.23 -18.62 -17.18
C ARG A 101 -5.64 -17.93 -18.41
N ARG A 102 -4.89 -16.83 -18.22
CA ARG A 102 -4.22 -16.12 -19.31
C ARG A 102 -3.21 -16.99 -20.04
N VAL A 103 -2.33 -17.68 -19.32
CA VAL A 103 -1.32 -18.57 -19.92
C VAL A 103 -1.97 -19.72 -20.69
N ARG A 104 -3.09 -20.28 -20.20
CA ARG A 104 -3.83 -21.31 -20.94
C ARG A 104 -4.46 -20.78 -22.22
N ALA A 105 -5.01 -19.56 -22.19
CA ALA A 105 -5.57 -18.92 -23.37
C ALA A 105 -4.49 -18.65 -24.44
N GLU A 106 -3.35 -18.07 -24.05
CA GLU A 106 -2.22 -17.82 -24.94
C GLU A 106 -1.67 -19.11 -25.57
N ARG A 107 -1.54 -20.19 -24.80
CA ARG A 107 -1.12 -21.49 -25.33
C ARG A 107 -2.13 -22.07 -26.32
N LYS A 108 -3.43 -21.87 -26.09
CA LYS A 108 -4.48 -22.33 -27.01
C LYS A 108 -4.50 -21.52 -28.31
N GLU A 109 -4.30 -20.20 -28.24
CA GLU A 109 -4.18 -19.37 -29.43
C GLU A 109 -2.93 -19.69 -30.24
N LYS A 110 -1.79 -19.92 -29.57
CA LYS A 110 -0.55 -20.31 -30.25
C LYS A 110 -0.73 -21.63 -30.99
N ARG A 111 -1.33 -22.65 -30.37
CA ARG A 111 -1.66 -23.93 -31.03
C ARG A 111 -2.53 -23.75 -32.25
N LYS A 112 -3.60 -22.94 -32.16
CA LYS A 112 -4.46 -22.64 -33.32
C LYS A 112 -3.70 -21.94 -34.45
N LYS A 113 -2.79 -21.01 -34.13
CA LYS A 113 -1.94 -20.34 -35.13
C LYS A 113 -0.95 -21.31 -35.77
N ASP A 114 -0.37 -22.21 -34.98
CA ASP A 114 0.56 -23.23 -35.47
C ASP A 114 -0.16 -24.26 -36.35
N GLU A 115 -1.39 -24.66 -36.00
CA GLU A 115 -2.27 -25.53 -36.81
C GLU A 115 -2.65 -24.87 -38.15
N LEU A 116 -3.10 -23.61 -38.12
CA LEU A 116 -3.41 -22.85 -39.34
C LEU A 116 -2.17 -22.62 -40.22
N ALA A 117 -0.99 -22.40 -39.62
CA ALA A 117 0.27 -22.29 -40.36
C ALA A 117 0.68 -23.63 -40.99
N ALA A 118 0.47 -24.75 -40.30
CA ALA A 118 0.70 -26.09 -40.83
C ALA A 118 -0.25 -26.44 -41.99
N GLU A 119 -1.54 -26.08 -41.88
CA GLU A 119 -2.52 -26.24 -42.96
C GLU A 119 -2.21 -25.34 -44.17
N GLY A 120 -1.77 -24.09 -43.95
CA GLY A 120 -1.35 -23.19 -45.02
C GLY A 120 -0.09 -23.67 -45.77
N LEU A 121 0.87 -24.27 -45.06
CA LEU A 121 2.05 -24.90 -45.67
C LEU A 121 1.70 -26.19 -46.42
N SER A 122 0.72 -26.96 -45.95
CA SER A 122 0.18 -28.14 -46.65
C SER A 122 -0.53 -27.76 -47.95
N SER A 123 -1.38 -26.73 -47.91
CA SER A 123 -2.10 -26.22 -49.09
C SER A 123 -1.15 -25.64 -50.14
N THR A 124 -0.11 -24.91 -49.71
CA THR A 124 0.90 -24.33 -50.62
C THR A 124 1.74 -25.40 -51.32
N LYS A 125 2.05 -26.53 -50.66
CA LYS A 125 2.77 -27.65 -51.30
C LYS A 125 1.95 -28.35 -52.38
N MET A 126 0.63 -28.50 -52.16
CA MET A 126 -0.29 -29.10 -53.14
C MET A 126 -0.41 -28.24 -54.41
N SER A 127 -0.34 -26.90 -54.31
CA SER A 127 -0.42 -26.00 -55.46
C SER A 127 0.85 -25.92 -56.32
N VAL A 128 1.99 -26.43 -55.85
CA VAL A 128 3.26 -26.44 -56.61
C VAL A 128 3.42 -27.71 -57.45
N GLU A 129 2.71 -28.79 -57.10
CA GLU A 129 2.74 -30.06 -57.87
C GLU A 129 1.76 -30.09 -59.06
N GLU A 130 0.78 -29.19 -59.15
CA GLU A 130 -0.19 -29.10 -60.27
C GLU A 130 0.24 -28.16 -61.41
N LYS A 131 1.51 -28.24 -61.85
CA LYS A 131 1.89 -27.74 -63.19
C LYS A 131 2.31 -28.92 -64.07
N PRO A 132 1.41 -29.48 -64.89
CA PRO A 132 1.83 -30.39 -65.94
C PRO A 132 2.47 -29.59 -67.07
N ASN A 133 3.54 -30.15 -67.64
CA ASN A 133 4.13 -29.77 -68.93
C ASN A 133 3.10 -29.84 -70.05
#